data_AF-A0A932RY12-F1
#
_entry.id   AF-A0A932RY12-F1
#
_cell.length_a   1.000
_cell.length_b   1.000
_cell.length_c   1.000
_cell.angle_alpha   90.00
_cell.angle_beta   90.00
_cell.angle_gamma   90.00
#
_symmetry.space_group_name_H-M   'P 1'
#
loop_
_entity.id
_entity.type
_entity.pdbx_description
1 polymer ?
#
loop_
_entity_poly.entity_id
_entity_poly.type
_entity_poly.pdbx_seq_one_letter_code
_entity_poly.pdbx_strand_id
1 'polypeptide(L)'
;MTTAQPQVDVNEAFAAERATQLQRLADQRADIDRRITEGTLTPLGGGRYRVTDPTSFDDGEIWRLTENGLRPQHELDTTTGQAALYTRVPAWHGLGSVIPEGTTDIEEVLRLGGINFEVATRPVLYHPDPADAALSPRILPGQYVTVREDTGTGLGVVGHRYTVFQNRETFWFLQDLTDRYDVTWESAGALREGRRVFVCLRLPETITIDAGGINDEITPFLAAINSHDGSSLFQVALTPWRIVCGNTERFALEQAHSRWGVRHTRHARDRLNEARRTLGLSMDYYRVFAAEEEALARTEVALTDWRRVLDELWPPPGEDAPTRTEANHVQRRTTLDRLWETNTDRLGRTAYAAERAITEYTDWYTSVRPTRVSRGDNLAVRATAVMEGTHDRVKTRAHRRLLTLTHR
;
A
#
# COMPACT_ATOMS: atom_id res chain seq x y z
N MET A 1 53.13 29.17 12.93
CA MET A 1 52.71 27.99 13.70
C MET A 1 51.77 27.20 12.82
N THR A 2 52.27 26.14 12.18
CA THR A 2 51.50 25.33 11.23
C THR A 2 51.07 24.07 11.98
N THR A 3 49.79 23.99 12.33
CA THR A 3 49.18 22.82 12.96
C THR A 3 49.05 21.71 11.90
N ALA A 4 49.84 20.64 12.07
CA ALA A 4 49.70 19.43 11.25
C ALA A 4 48.38 18.74 11.59
N GLN A 5 47.55 18.45 10.58
CA GLN A 5 46.37 17.61 10.76
C GLN A 5 46.78 16.17 11.09
N PRO A 6 46.06 15.48 12.00
CA PRO A 6 46.38 14.10 12.35
C PRO A 6 46.21 13.20 11.12
N GLN A 7 47.26 12.44 10.82
CA GLN A 7 47.29 11.44 9.76
C GLN A 7 46.38 10.27 10.18
N VAL A 8 45.17 10.22 9.62
CA VAL A 8 44.26 9.09 9.79
C VAL A 8 44.86 7.88 9.06
N ASP A 9 45.09 6.77 9.78
CA ASP A 9 45.51 5.52 9.16
C ASP A 9 44.33 4.94 8.36
N VAL A 10 44.37 5.20 7.06
CA VAL A 10 43.35 4.82 6.09
C VAL A 10 43.17 3.29 6.02
N ASN A 11 44.20 2.51 6.39
CA ASN A 11 44.15 1.05 6.35
C ASN A 11 43.40 0.46 7.56
N GLU A 12 43.57 1.05 8.74
CA GLU A 12 42.87 0.63 9.97
C GLU A 12 41.37 0.96 9.88
N ALA A 13 41.04 2.15 9.37
CA ALA A 13 39.66 2.55 9.08
C ALA A 13 38.98 1.61 8.07
N PHE A 14 39.68 1.26 6.98
CA PHE A 14 39.17 0.32 5.97
C PHE A 14 38.99 -1.10 6.51
N ALA A 15 39.90 -1.58 7.37
CA ALA A 15 39.79 -2.88 8.02
C ALA A 15 38.59 -2.96 8.99
N ALA A 16 38.38 -1.90 9.78
CA ALA A 16 37.24 -1.80 10.71
C ALA A 16 35.90 -1.72 9.96
N GLU A 17 35.84 -0.96 8.86
CA GLU A 17 34.66 -0.87 8.00
C GLU A 17 34.34 -2.23 7.36
N ARG A 18 35.34 -2.93 6.83
CA ARG A 18 35.20 -4.26 6.24
C ARG A 18 34.76 -5.32 7.26
N ALA A 19 35.29 -5.29 8.48
CA ALA A 19 34.86 -6.18 9.56
C ALA A 19 33.38 -5.94 9.92
N THR A 20 32.97 -4.68 10.00
CA THR A 20 31.57 -4.29 10.26
C THR A 20 30.65 -4.73 9.12
N GLN A 21 31.10 -4.66 7.87
CA GLN A 21 30.35 -5.14 6.71
C GLN A 21 30.19 -6.67 6.73
N LEU A 22 31.26 -7.42 7.02
CA LEU A 22 31.22 -8.88 7.13
C LEU A 22 30.31 -9.34 8.26
N GLN A 23 30.34 -8.68 9.41
CA GLN A 23 29.46 -8.99 10.53
C GLN A 23 27.99 -8.76 10.17
N ARG A 24 27.66 -7.63 9.53
CA ARG A 24 26.28 -7.36 9.05
C ARG A 24 25.79 -8.43 8.08
N LEU A 25 26.65 -8.88 7.16
CA LEU A 25 26.30 -9.95 6.22
C LEU A 25 26.08 -11.30 6.92
N ALA A 26 26.89 -11.62 7.93
CA ALA A 26 26.73 -12.82 8.74
C ALA A 26 25.41 -12.78 9.53
N ASP A 27 25.11 -11.65 10.17
CA ASP A 27 23.87 -11.46 10.93
C ASP A 27 22.63 -11.55 10.03
N GLN A 28 22.67 -10.94 8.85
CA GLN A 28 21.60 -11.04 7.85
C GLN A 28 21.37 -12.48 7.39
N ARG A 29 22.45 -13.24 7.15
CA ARG A 29 22.33 -14.64 6.73
C ARG A 29 21.76 -15.51 7.84
N ALA A 30 22.22 -15.31 9.07
CA ALA A 30 21.67 -15.99 10.25
C ALA A 30 20.18 -15.70 10.45
N ASP A 31 19.73 -14.46 10.21
CA ASP A 31 18.31 -14.11 10.28
C ASP A 31 17.47 -14.83 9.21
N ILE A 32 17.95 -14.85 7.96
CA ILE A 32 17.30 -15.56 6.86
C ILE A 32 17.19 -17.06 7.18
N ASP A 33 18.28 -17.69 7.58
CA ASP A 33 18.32 -19.13 7.90
C ASP A 33 17.38 -19.45 9.07
N ARG A 34 17.32 -18.57 10.08
CA ARG A 34 16.39 -18.67 11.20
C ARG A 34 14.93 -18.59 10.75
N ARG A 35 14.56 -17.58 9.94
CA ARG A 35 13.18 -17.42 9.43
C ARG A 35 12.74 -18.61 8.57
N ILE A 36 13.67 -19.19 7.80
CA ILE A 36 13.43 -20.44 7.06
C ILE A 36 13.16 -21.59 8.03
N THR A 37 13.97 -21.72 9.09
CA THR A 37 13.79 -22.76 10.11
C THR A 37 12.49 -22.61 10.89
N GLU A 38 12.07 -21.37 11.18
CA GLU A 38 10.82 -21.03 11.85
C GLU A 38 9.60 -21.16 10.92
N GLY A 39 9.79 -21.41 9.62
CA GLY A 39 8.72 -21.51 8.63
C GLY A 39 8.08 -20.17 8.24
N THR A 40 8.66 -19.05 8.66
CA THR A 40 8.19 -17.69 8.36
C THR A 40 8.75 -17.13 7.04
N LEU A 41 9.64 -17.88 6.38
CA LEU A 41 10.22 -17.54 5.08
C LEU A 41 10.51 -18.82 4.27
N THR A 42 10.09 -18.87 3.01
CA THR A 42 10.29 -20.01 2.09
C THR A 42 11.20 -19.61 0.93
N PRO A 43 12.35 -20.29 0.70
CA PRO A 43 13.23 -19.96 -0.43
C PRO A 43 12.61 -20.34 -1.78
N LEU A 44 12.71 -19.44 -2.76
CA LEU A 44 12.22 -19.63 -4.14
C LEU A 44 13.34 -19.76 -5.19
N GLY A 45 14.60 -19.67 -4.76
CA GLY A 45 15.78 -19.68 -5.64
C GLY A 45 16.11 -18.31 -6.24
N GLY A 46 17.36 -18.14 -6.71
CA GLY A 46 17.83 -16.88 -7.31
C GLY A 46 17.87 -15.70 -6.33
N GLY A 47 18.08 -15.96 -5.04
CA GLY A 47 18.04 -14.94 -3.99
C GLY A 47 16.64 -14.40 -3.68
N ARG A 48 15.58 -15.11 -4.09
CA ARG A 48 14.18 -14.77 -3.77
C ARG A 48 13.63 -15.67 -2.68
N TYR A 49 12.76 -15.09 -1.86
CA TYR A 49 12.16 -15.72 -0.70
C TYR A 49 10.68 -15.29 -0.60
N ARG A 50 9.77 -16.21 -0.31
CA ARG A 50 8.37 -15.92 0.00
C ARG A 50 8.21 -15.79 1.50
N VAL A 51 7.67 -14.70 2.00
CA VAL A 51 7.26 -14.60 3.40
C VAL A 51 6.07 -15.54 3.61
N THR A 52 6.13 -16.35 4.67
CA THR A 52 5.10 -17.36 5.00
C THR A 52 4.69 -17.26 6.47
N ASP A 53 4.74 -16.05 7.00
CA ASP A 53 4.32 -15.74 8.37
C ASP A 53 2.88 -15.24 8.35
N PRO A 54 1.88 -16.06 8.73
CA PRO A 54 0.47 -15.67 8.68
C PRO A 54 0.11 -14.56 9.66
N THR A 55 1.02 -14.20 10.57
CA THR A 55 0.86 -13.07 11.50
C THR A 55 1.53 -11.80 11.02
N SER A 56 2.31 -11.87 9.93
CA SER A 56 2.95 -10.74 9.31
C SER A 56 2.04 -10.12 8.26
N PHE A 57 2.01 -8.80 8.22
CA PHE A 57 1.46 -8.06 7.07
C PHE A 57 2.05 -8.51 5.73
N ASP A 58 3.32 -8.90 5.73
CA ASP A 58 4.03 -9.26 4.51
C ASP A 58 3.76 -10.72 4.08
N ASP A 59 2.79 -11.43 4.66
CA ASP A 59 2.51 -12.82 4.29
C ASP A 59 2.24 -12.98 2.79
N GLY A 60 2.92 -13.95 2.18
CA GLY A 60 2.88 -14.22 0.75
C GLY A 60 3.73 -13.27 -0.11
N GLU A 61 4.31 -12.20 0.43
CA GLU A 61 5.22 -11.31 -0.32
C GLU A 61 6.48 -12.03 -0.78
N ILE A 62 6.98 -11.66 -1.96
CA ILE A 62 8.30 -12.09 -2.41
C ILE A 62 9.31 -11.02 -2.05
N TRP A 63 10.30 -11.40 -1.25
CA TRP A 63 11.45 -10.57 -0.94
C TRP A 63 12.68 -11.04 -1.72
N ARG A 64 13.54 -10.10 -2.10
CA ARG A 64 14.80 -10.35 -2.80
C ARG A 64 15.96 -9.95 -1.92
N LEU A 65 16.97 -10.81 -1.87
CA LEU A 65 18.25 -10.50 -1.23
C LEU A 65 19.00 -9.49 -2.12
N THR A 66 19.33 -8.35 -1.53
CA THR A 66 20.13 -7.28 -2.13
C THR A 66 21.42 -7.10 -1.32
N GLU A 67 22.34 -6.25 -1.80
CA GLU A 67 23.54 -5.88 -1.04
C GLU A 67 23.22 -5.27 0.34
N ASN A 68 22.02 -4.69 0.47
CA ASN A 68 21.53 -4.06 1.71
C ASN A 68 20.60 -4.97 2.50
N GLY A 69 20.59 -6.27 2.22
CA GLY A 69 19.76 -7.27 2.89
C GLY A 69 18.49 -7.63 2.11
N LEU A 70 17.61 -8.36 2.79
CA LEU A 70 16.34 -8.83 2.23
C LEU A 70 15.36 -7.65 2.12
N ARG A 71 14.84 -7.40 0.91
CA ARG A 71 13.94 -6.29 0.60
C ARG A 71 12.67 -6.79 -0.09
N PRO A 72 11.49 -6.23 0.23
CA PRO A 72 10.27 -6.49 -0.53
C PRO A 72 10.50 -6.22 -2.02
N GLN A 73 10.06 -7.13 -2.87
CA GLN A 73 10.06 -6.89 -4.31
C GLN A 73 8.88 -5.98 -4.64
N HIS A 74 9.08 -4.97 -5.50
CA HIS A 74 7.97 -4.13 -6.00
C HIS A 74 6.90 -4.94 -6.75
N GLU A 75 7.22 -6.19 -7.13
CA GLU A 75 6.42 -7.09 -7.96
C GLU A 75 6.02 -6.53 -9.33
N LEU A 76 6.51 -5.35 -9.72
CA LEU A 76 6.32 -4.77 -11.05
C LEU A 76 6.83 -5.74 -12.12
N ASP A 77 6.03 -5.91 -13.17
CA ASP A 77 6.43 -6.67 -14.34
C ASP A 77 7.58 -5.96 -15.06
N THR A 78 8.68 -6.67 -15.28
CA THR A 78 9.86 -6.20 -16.02
C THR A 78 10.21 -7.11 -17.19
N THR A 79 9.29 -8.00 -17.60
CA THR A 79 9.54 -9.02 -18.63
C THR A 79 9.88 -8.44 -20.00
N THR A 80 9.48 -7.19 -20.28
CA THR A 80 9.80 -6.45 -21.51
C THR A 80 11.06 -5.60 -21.39
N GLY A 81 11.81 -5.71 -20.29
CA GLY A 81 13.07 -4.98 -20.03
C GLY A 81 12.92 -3.64 -19.33
N GLN A 82 11.69 -3.14 -19.16
CA GLN A 82 11.37 -1.95 -18.36
C GLN A 82 10.24 -2.26 -17.38
N ALA A 83 10.16 -1.53 -16.26
CA ALA A 83 9.06 -1.68 -15.33
C ALA A 83 7.74 -1.23 -15.97
N ALA A 84 6.77 -2.13 -16.04
CA ALA A 84 5.43 -1.90 -16.56
C ALA A 84 4.61 -1.06 -15.57
N LEU A 85 4.83 0.26 -15.63
CA LEU A 85 4.20 1.24 -14.76
C LEU A 85 4.10 2.58 -15.47
N TYR A 86 2.90 3.14 -15.47
CA TYR A 86 2.60 4.53 -15.77
C TYR A 86 2.13 5.22 -14.48
N THR A 87 2.53 6.48 -14.29
CA THR A 87 2.06 7.33 -13.17
C THR A 87 1.93 8.79 -13.58
N ARG A 88 1.03 9.53 -12.93
CA ARG A 88 0.93 10.98 -13.06
C ARG A 88 2.07 11.72 -12.36
N VAL A 89 2.44 11.24 -11.17
CA VAL A 89 3.52 11.79 -10.33
C VAL A 89 4.53 10.67 -10.12
N PRO A 90 5.85 10.95 -10.13
CA PRO A 90 6.86 9.93 -9.88
C PRO A 90 6.51 9.03 -8.68
N ALA A 91 6.59 7.72 -8.88
CA ALA A 91 6.52 6.78 -7.76
C ALA A 91 7.75 6.96 -6.86
N TRP A 92 7.62 6.66 -5.57
CA TRP A 92 8.68 6.84 -4.58
C TRP A 92 9.97 6.06 -4.92
N HIS A 93 9.85 4.95 -5.64
CA HIS A 93 10.98 4.12 -6.09
C HIS A 93 11.57 4.59 -7.43
N GLY A 94 11.00 5.62 -8.07
CA GLY A 94 11.53 6.21 -9.31
C GLY A 94 11.46 5.31 -10.55
N LEU A 95 10.59 4.28 -10.55
CA LEU A 95 10.40 3.38 -11.69
C LEU A 95 9.18 3.79 -12.51
N GLY A 96 9.14 3.36 -13.77
CA GLY A 96 8.00 3.55 -14.67
C GLY A 96 8.08 4.83 -15.50
N SER A 97 7.05 5.04 -16.30
CA SER A 97 6.83 6.22 -17.13
C SER A 97 5.98 7.25 -16.38
N VAL A 98 6.26 8.54 -16.58
CA VAL A 98 5.52 9.63 -15.96
C VAL A 98 4.94 10.55 -17.02
N ILE A 99 3.63 10.83 -16.94
CA ILE A 99 3.02 11.99 -17.61
C ILE A 99 2.60 12.96 -16.52
N PRO A 100 3.32 14.08 -16.32
CA PRO A 100 2.90 15.13 -15.39
C PRO A 100 1.46 15.56 -15.68
N GLU A 101 0.67 15.82 -14.64
CA GLU A 101 -0.77 16.12 -14.68
C GLU A 101 -1.68 14.99 -15.21
N GLY A 102 -1.12 13.98 -15.85
CA GLY A 102 -1.80 12.75 -16.25
C GLY A 102 -2.38 12.88 -17.65
N THR A 103 -3.17 11.88 -18.05
CA THR A 103 -3.82 11.84 -19.36
C THR A 103 -5.17 11.16 -19.25
N THR A 104 -6.07 11.47 -20.19
CA THR A 104 -7.34 10.76 -20.39
C THR A 104 -7.24 9.69 -21.48
N ASP A 105 -6.14 9.68 -22.24
CA ASP A 105 -5.92 8.76 -23.37
C ASP A 105 -5.58 7.35 -22.87
N ILE A 106 -6.49 6.41 -23.11
CA ILE A 106 -6.33 4.99 -22.75
C ILE A 106 -5.16 4.35 -23.50
N GLU A 107 -4.98 4.65 -24.79
CA GLU A 107 -3.92 4.02 -25.60
C GLU A 107 -2.54 4.42 -25.09
N GLU A 108 -2.41 5.70 -24.74
CA GLU A 108 -1.17 6.23 -24.18
C GLU A 108 -0.83 5.55 -22.85
N VAL A 109 -1.80 5.39 -21.96
CA VAL A 109 -1.61 4.70 -20.67
C VAL A 109 -1.33 3.22 -20.85
N LEU A 110 -2.05 2.52 -21.75
CA LEU A 110 -1.80 1.11 -22.03
C LEU A 110 -0.36 0.89 -22.52
N ARG A 111 0.12 1.77 -23.41
CA ARG A 111 1.49 1.71 -23.94
C ARG A 111 2.53 2.03 -22.87
N LEU A 112 2.39 3.15 -22.16
CA LEU A 112 3.38 3.60 -21.15
C LEU A 112 3.40 2.74 -19.90
N GLY A 113 2.24 2.19 -19.53
CA GLY A 113 2.11 1.23 -18.44
C GLY A 113 2.60 -0.17 -18.79
N GLY A 114 2.98 -0.44 -20.04
CA GLY A 114 3.43 -1.76 -20.48
C GLY A 114 2.34 -2.84 -20.41
N ILE A 115 1.07 -2.44 -20.54
CA ILE A 115 -0.11 -3.30 -20.35
C ILE A 115 -1.01 -3.39 -21.59
N ASN A 116 -0.54 -2.93 -22.75
CA ASN A 116 -1.24 -3.08 -24.03
C ASN A 116 -1.21 -4.51 -24.61
N PHE A 117 -0.78 -5.51 -23.84
CA PHE A 117 -0.80 -6.90 -24.26
C PHE A 117 -2.20 -7.49 -24.13
N GLU A 118 -2.55 -8.35 -25.08
CA GLU A 118 -3.76 -9.18 -25.01
C GLU A 118 -3.43 -10.50 -24.31
N VAL A 119 -4.44 -11.05 -23.62
CA VAL A 119 -4.35 -12.38 -23.00
C VAL A 119 -5.32 -13.33 -23.69
N ALA A 120 -4.85 -14.51 -24.01
CA ALA A 120 -5.67 -15.53 -24.64
C ALA A 120 -5.56 -16.87 -23.90
N THR A 121 -6.62 -17.67 -23.98
CA THR A 121 -6.63 -19.03 -23.42
C THR A 121 -6.17 -20.04 -24.47
N ARG A 122 -5.34 -21.01 -24.07
CA ARG A 122 -4.91 -22.16 -24.87
C ARG A 122 -5.16 -23.46 -24.10
N PRO A 123 -5.44 -24.60 -24.74
CA PRO A 123 -5.59 -25.88 -24.03
C PRO A 123 -4.34 -26.26 -23.25
N VAL A 124 -4.49 -26.79 -22.04
CA VAL A 124 -3.35 -27.34 -21.28
C VAL A 124 -2.93 -28.68 -21.88
N LEU A 125 -1.64 -28.82 -22.17
CA LEU A 125 -1.01 -30.08 -22.54
C LEU A 125 -0.19 -30.62 -21.37
N TYR A 126 -0.26 -31.93 -21.13
CA TYR A 126 0.57 -32.62 -20.15
C TYR A 126 1.28 -33.83 -20.76
N HIS A 127 2.49 -34.10 -20.29
CA HIS A 127 3.24 -35.30 -20.66
C HIS A 127 2.89 -36.44 -19.70
N PRO A 128 2.35 -37.57 -20.18
CA PRO A 128 1.97 -38.68 -19.31
C PRO A 128 3.19 -39.39 -18.69
N ASP A 129 4.33 -39.37 -19.38
CA ASP A 129 5.64 -39.78 -18.85
C ASP A 129 6.68 -38.71 -19.21
N PRO A 130 7.25 -37.99 -18.23
CA PRO A 130 8.30 -37.00 -18.49
C PRO A 130 9.63 -37.60 -18.97
N ALA A 131 9.87 -38.89 -18.73
CA ALA A 131 11.11 -39.57 -19.11
C ALA A 131 11.07 -40.10 -20.56
N ASP A 132 9.87 -40.30 -21.11
CA ASP A 132 9.67 -40.74 -22.49
C ASP A 132 9.22 -39.58 -23.38
N ALA A 133 10.20 -38.87 -23.94
CA ALA A 133 9.96 -37.76 -24.86
C ALA A 133 9.28 -38.18 -26.19
N ALA A 134 9.18 -39.47 -26.50
CA ALA A 134 8.49 -39.95 -27.69
C ALA A 134 6.96 -40.00 -27.50
N LEU A 135 6.46 -40.00 -26.26
CA LEU A 135 5.03 -39.93 -25.99
C LEU A 135 4.47 -38.55 -26.31
N SER A 136 3.47 -38.51 -27.19
CA SER A 136 2.77 -37.27 -27.54
C SER A 136 2.07 -36.65 -26.32
N PRO A 137 2.12 -35.31 -26.15
CA PRO A 137 1.40 -34.63 -25.08
C PRO A 137 -0.11 -34.89 -25.18
N ARG A 138 -0.77 -34.99 -24.03
CA ARG A 138 -2.23 -35.15 -23.93
C ARG A 138 -2.88 -33.83 -23.51
N ILE A 139 -4.08 -33.56 -24.02
CA ILE A 139 -4.89 -32.41 -23.59
C ILE A 139 -5.54 -32.75 -22.25
N LEU A 140 -5.46 -31.84 -21.27
CA LEU A 140 -6.24 -31.91 -20.03
C LEU A 140 -7.62 -31.27 -20.27
N PRO A 141 -8.72 -32.03 -20.37
CA PRO A 141 -10.01 -31.48 -20.76
C PRO A 141 -10.54 -30.45 -19.77
N GLY A 142 -11.09 -29.35 -20.29
CA GLY A 142 -11.72 -28.30 -19.48
C GLY A 142 -10.75 -27.42 -18.69
N GLN A 143 -9.44 -27.58 -18.89
CA GLN A 143 -8.38 -26.75 -18.32
C GLN A 143 -7.63 -26.02 -19.44
N TYR A 144 -7.37 -24.74 -19.21
CA TYR A 144 -6.75 -23.84 -20.16
C TYR A 144 -5.61 -23.09 -19.47
N VAL A 145 -4.54 -22.82 -20.20
CA VAL A 145 -3.51 -21.87 -19.77
C VAL A 145 -3.85 -20.51 -20.36
N THR A 146 -3.81 -19.46 -19.54
CA THR A 146 -3.84 -18.08 -20.01
C THR A 146 -2.45 -17.68 -20.45
N VAL A 147 -2.34 -17.02 -21.60
CA VAL A 147 -1.07 -16.73 -22.26
C VAL A 147 -1.09 -15.28 -22.72
N ARG A 148 0.00 -14.56 -22.43
CA ARG A 148 0.26 -13.25 -23.02
C ARG A 148 0.58 -13.40 -24.50
N GLU A 149 -0.14 -12.70 -25.36
CA GLU A 149 0.07 -12.84 -26.81
C GLU A 149 1.35 -12.14 -27.31
N ASP A 150 1.87 -11.16 -26.57
CA ASP A 150 3.09 -10.43 -26.93
C ASP A 150 4.38 -11.23 -26.64
N THR A 151 4.43 -11.96 -25.53
CA THR A 151 5.61 -12.73 -25.11
C THR A 151 5.45 -14.24 -25.23
N GLY A 152 4.23 -14.74 -25.41
CA GLY A 152 3.91 -16.17 -25.33
C GLY A 152 3.99 -16.74 -23.91
N THR A 153 4.17 -15.90 -22.88
CA THR A 153 4.32 -16.35 -21.50
C THR A 153 3.00 -16.88 -20.93
N GLY A 154 3.03 -18.09 -20.38
CA GLY A 154 1.91 -18.65 -19.62
C GLY A 154 1.76 -17.96 -18.26
N LEU A 155 0.55 -17.50 -17.95
CA LEU A 155 0.24 -16.73 -16.74
C LEU A 155 -0.33 -17.61 -15.63
N GLY A 156 -1.28 -18.49 -15.97
CA GLY A 156 -1.90 -19.42 -15.02
C GLY A 156 -2.79 -20.46 -15.69
N VAL A 157 -3.22 -21.47 -14.92
CA VAL A 157 -4.17 -22.50 -15.40
C VAL A 157 -5.56 -22.18 -14.84
N VAL A 158 -6.54 -22.16 -15.73
CA VAL A 158 -7.93 -21.77 -15.46
C VAL A 158 -8.91 -22.79 -16.02
N GLY A 159 -10.11 -22.85 -15.43
CA GLY A 159 -11.17 -23.74 -15.91
C GLY A 159 -11.94 -23.19 -17.11
N HIS A 160 -12.70 -24.05 -17.78
CA HIS A 160 -13.50 -23.73 -18.99
C HIS A 160 -14.49 -22.56 -18.89
N ARG A 161 -14.87 -22.11 -17.69
CA ARG A 161 -15.76 -20.95 -17.50
C ARG A 161 -15.02 -19.62 -17.44
N TYR A 162 -13.69 -19.67 -17.30
CA TYR A 162 -12.86 -18.48 -17.23
C TYR A 162 -12.96 -17.74 -18.56
N THR A 163 -13.33 -16.46 -18.49
CA THR A 163 -13.31 -15.56 -19.65
C THR A 163 -12.35 -14.43 -19.34
N VAL A 164 -11.38 -14.23 -20.23
CA VAL A 164 -10.40 -13.15 -20.10
C VAL A 164 -11.14 -11.82 -20.09
N PHE A 165 -10.84 -11.00 -19.08
CA PHE A 165 -11.20 -9.59 -19.05
C PHE A 165 -9.95 -8.84 -19.51
N GLN A 166 -9.95 -8.26 -20.70
CA GLN A 166 -8.75 -7.63 -21.27
C GLN A 166 -8.37 -6.36 -20.51
N ASN A 167 -7.09 -6.01 -20.57
CA ASN A 167 -6.58 -4.81 -19.90
C ASN A 167 -7.32 -3.57 -20.37
N ARG A 168 -7.50 -3.42 -21.69
CA ARG A 168 -8.28 -2.33 -22.30
C ARG A 168 -9.71 -2.23 -21.80
N GLU A 169 -10.37 -3.36 -21.62
CA GLU A 169 -11.75 -3.41 -21.12
C GLU A 169 -11.83 -2.93 -19.67
N THR A 170 -10.75 -3.04 -18.89
CA THR A 170 -10.68 -2.50 -17.52
C THR A 170 -10.82 -0.98 -17.53
N PHE A 171 -10.19 -0.30 -18.50
CA PHE A 171 -10.33 1.14 -18.68
C PHE A 171 -11.76 1.52 -19.07
N TRP A 172 -12.36 0.81 -20.03
CA TRP A 172 -13.74 1.06 -20.44
C TRP A 172 -14.72 0.83 -19.29
N PHE A 173 -14.54 -0.24 -18.51
CA PHE A 173 -15.38 -0.50 -17.35
C PHE A 173 -15.30 0.62 -16.31
N LEU A 174 -14.09 1.14 -16.06
CA LEU A 174 -13.89 2.26 -15.14
C LEU A 174 -14.47 3.57 -15.69
N GLN A 175 -14.32 3.85 -16.99
CA GLN A 175 -14.95 4.99 -17.66
C GLN A 175 -16.47 4.91 -17.58
N ASP A 176 -17.06 3.76 -17.91
CA ASP A 176 -18.50 3.56 -17.81
C ASP A 176 -18.98 3.73 -16.36
N LEU A 177 -18.20 3.26 -15.38
CA LEU A 177 -18.53 3.41 -13.97
C LEU A 177 -18.51 4.87 -13.51
N THR A 178 -17.77 5.73 -14.20
CA THR A 178 -17.53 7.14 -13.89
C THR A 178 -18.01 8.08 -15.00
N ASP A 179 -18.92 7.64 -15.86
CA ASP A 179 -19.40 8.31 -17.09
C ASP A 179 -19.94 9.74 -16.89
N ARG A 180 -20.17 10.16 -15.65
CA ARG A 180 -20.59 11.53 -15.25
C ARG A 180 -19.41 12.47 -14.94
N TYR A 181 -18.19 11.97 -15.01
CA TYR A 181 -16.97 12.63 -14.53
C TYR A 181 -15.89 12.61 -15.61
N ASP A 182 -15.13 13.70 -15.70
CA ASP A 182 -13.89 13.70 -16.47
C ASP A 182 -12.84 12.89 -15.69
N VAL A 183 -12.40 11.77 -16.26
CA VAL A 183 -11.43 10.88 -15.61
C VAL A 183 -10.02 11.14 -16.10
N THR A 184 -9.10 11.31 -15.15
CA THR A 184 -7.67 11.30 -15.41
C THR A 184 -7.05 10.05 -14.82
N TRP A 185 -6.23 9.35 -15.60
CA TRP A 185 -5.56 8.13 -15.16
C TRP A 185 -4.39 8.50 -14.24
N GLU A 186 -4.44 8.05 -12.97
CA GLU A 186 -3.44 8.34 -11.95
C GLU A 186 -2.22 7.42 -12.07
N SER A 187 -2.48 6.13 -12.26
CA SER A 187 -1.44 5.12 -12.45
C SER A 187 -2.01 3.84 -13.05
N ALA A 188 -1.18 3.09 -13.78
CA ALA A 188 -1.55 1.78 -14.30
C ALA A 188 -0.30 0.95 -14.53
N GLY A 189 -0.40 -0.37 -14.40
CA GLY A 189 0.76 -1.23 -14.59
C GLY A 189 0.46 -2.70 -14.45
N ALA A 190 1.49 -3.51 -14.73
CA ALA A 190 1.45 -4.96 -14.54
C ALA A 190 2.30 -5.37 -13.33
N LEU A 191 1.80 -6.39 -12.64
CA LEU A 191 2.43 -7.02 -11.49
C LEU A 191 2.63 -8.50 -11.78
N ARG A 192 3.61 -9.11 -11.11
CA ARG A 192 3.85 -10.55 -11.09
C ARG A 192 3.96 -11.13 -12.49
N GLU A 193 4.81 -10.52 -13.33
CA GLU A 193 5.09 -10.95 -14.71
C GLU A 193 3.86 -10.84 -15.66
N GLY A 194 2.94 -9.92 -15.36
CA GLY A 194 1.71 -9.71 -16.14
C GLY A 194 0.53 -10.58 -15.68
N ARG A 195 0.69 -11.38 -14.62
CA ARG A 195 -0.42 -12.15 -14.03
C ARG A 195 -1.48 -11.27 -13.40
N ARG A 196 -1.11 -10.10 -12.90
CA ARG A 196 -2.05 -9.07 -12.43
C ARG A 196 -1.81 -7.74 -13.13
N VAL A 197 -2.88 -7.02 -13.39
CA VAL A 197 -2.86 -5.66 -13.93
C VAL A 197 -3.72 -4.78 -13.04
N PHE A 198 -3.26 -3.56 -12.78
CA PHE A 198 -4.05 -2.55 -12.07
C PHE A 198 -4.20 -1.29 -12.90
N VAL A 199 -5.31 -0.59 -12.68
CA VAL A 199 -5.61 0.72 -13.25
C VAL A 199 -6.23 1.58 -12.15
N CYS A 200 -5.60 2.70 -11.83
CA CYS A 200 -6.09 3.70 -10.89
C CYS A 200 -6.52 4.95 -11.65
N LEU A 201 -7.75 5.38 -11.41
CA LEU A 201 -8.23 6.70 -11.82
C LEU A 201 -8.31 7.62 -10.60
N ARG A 202 -7.99 8.89 -10.83
CA ARG A 202 -8.24 9.97 -9.89
C ARG A 202 -9.69 10.42 -10.03
N LEU A 203 -10.42 10.49 -8.93
CA LEU A 203 -11.76 11.07 -8.94
C LEU A 203 -11.64 12.62 -8.97
N PRO A 204 -12.48 13.32 -9.76
CA PRO A 204 -12.34 14.77 -9.94
C PRO A 204 -12.69 15.58 -8.69
N GLU A 205 -13.57 15.07 -7.82
CA GLU A 205 -13.84 15.65 -6.51
C GLU A 205 -12.66 15.37 -5.58
N THR A 206 -11.61 16.20 -5.67
CA THR A 206 -10.61 16.28 -4.60
C THR A 206 -11.32 16.90 -3.40
N ILE A 207 -11.24 16.23 -2.25
CA ILE A 207 -11.79 16.74 -1.00
C ILE A 207 -10.80 17.78 -0.51
N THR A 208 -11.17 19.06 -0.56
CA THR A 208 -10.38 20.12 0.06
C THR A 208 -11.03 20.50 1.38
N ILE A 209 -10.36 20.20 2.49
CA ILE A 209 -10.78 20.58 3.83
C ILE A 209 -10.40 22.05 4.03
N ASP A 210 -11.40 22.86 4.36
CA ASP A 210 -11.32 24.29 4.65
C ASP A 210 -10.50 25.03 3.58
N ALA A 211 -11.06 25.03 2.36
CA ALA A 211 -10.46 25.66 1.17
C ALA A 211 -10.14 27.15 1.34
N GLY A 212 -10.78 27.84 2.29
CA GLY A 212 -10.52 29.24 2.63
C GLY A 212 -9.46 29.45 3.71
N GLY A 213 -8.99 28.37 4.36
CA GLY A 213 -8.04 28.40 5.45
C GLY A 213 -6.91 27.39 5.23
N ILE A 214 -6.98 26.21 5.85
CA ILE A 214 -5.87 25.23 5.82
C ILE A 214 -5.63 24.62 4.45
N ASN A 215 -6.66 24.56 3.59
CA ASN A 215 -6.62 24.05 2.22
C ASN A 215 -5.95 22.67 2.11
N ASP A 216 -6.38 21.71 2.93
CA ASP A 216 -5.83 20.35 2.96
C ASP A 216 -6.55 19.45 1.95
N GLU A 217 -5.80 18.86 1.01
CA GLU A 217 -6.37 18.10 -0.12
C GLU A 217 -6.25 16.60 0.08
N ILE A 218 -7.40 15.91 0.01
CA ILE A 218 -7.50 14.46 0.07
C ILE A 218 -8.02 13.96 -1.27
N THR A 219 -7.20 13.14 -1.93
CA THR A 219 -7.51 12.58 -3.25
C THR A 219 -7.88 11.10 -3.12
N PRO A 220 -9.14 10.73 -3.31
CA PRO A 220 -9.52 9.33 -3.42
C PRO A 220 -9.28 8.78 -4.82
N PHE A 221 -8.99 7.48 -4.88
CA PHE A 221 -8.77 6.74 -6.13
C PHE A 221 -9.79 5.64 -6.30
N LEU A 222 -10.24 5.42 -7.54
CA LEU A 222 -10.94 4.20 -7.92
C LEU A 222 -9.94 3.30 -8.65
N ALA A 223 -9.63 2.16 -8.02
CA ALA A 223 -8.62 1.22 -8.49
C ALA A 223 -9.28 -0.07 -8.97
N ALA A 224 -9.05 -0.45 -10.24
CA ALA A 224 -9.37 -1.78 -10.73
C ALA A 224 -8.15 -2.69 -10.65
N ILE A 225 -8.36 -3.93 -10.21
CA ILE A 225 -7.36 -4.99 -10.17
C ILE A 225 -7.90 -6.18 -10.96
N ASN A 226 -7.13 -6.63 -11.94
CA ASN A 226 -7.47 -7.69 -12.87
C ASN A 226 -6.45 -8.84 -12.76
N SER A 227 -6.92 -10.07 -12.61
CA SER A 227 -6.08 -11.27 -12.52
C SER A 227 -6.26 -12.14 -13.77
N HIS A 228 -5.16 -12.33 -14.49
CA HIS A 228 -5.09 -13.17 -15.68
C HIS A 228 -4.74 -14.62 -15.37
N ASP A 229 -4.27 -14.92 -14.15
CA ASP A 229 -3.95 -16.27 -13.69
C ASP A 229 -5.12 -16.98 -12.96
N GLY A 230 -6.26 -16.29 -12.81
CA GLY A 230 -7.45 -16.80 -12.13
C GLY A 230 -7.33 -16.85 -10.61
N SER A 231 -6.27 -16.26 -10.03
CA SER A 231 -6.04 -16.22 -8.58
C SER A 231 -7.01 -15.31 -7.83
N SER A 232 -7.62 -14.32 -8.52
CA SER A 232 -8.62 -13.44 -7.93
C SER A 232 -9.76 -13.10 -8.89
N LEU A 233 -10.75 -12.41 -8.34
CA LEU A 233 -11.80 -11.77 -9.12
C LEU A 233 -11.22 -10.58 -9.90
N PHE A 234 -11.96 -10.11 -10.91
CA PHE A 234 -11.87 -8.71 -11.32
C PHE A 234 -12.48 -7.86 -10.21
N GLN A 235 -11.73 -6.90 -9.69
CA GLN A 235 -12.16 -6.11 -8.53
C GLN A 235 -12.01 -4.63 -8.80
N VAL A 236 -12.90 -3.84 -8.24
CA VAL A 236 -12.81 -2.38 -8.20
C VAL A 236 -12.92 -1.94 -6.74
N ALA A 237 -11.98 -1.12 -6.30
CA ALA A 237 -11.89 -0.63 -4.94
C ALA A 237 -11.84 0.90 -4.92
N LEU A 238 -12.63 1.52 -4.04
CA LEU A 238 -12.48 2.92 -3.70
C LEU A 238 -11.51 3.02 -2.51
N THR A 239 -10.40 3.72 -2.71
CA THR A 239 -9.27 3.66 -1.79
C THR A 239 -8.47 4.96 -1.76
N PRO A 240 -7.88 5.35 -0.61
CA PRO A 240 -6.94 6.47 -0.55
C PRO A 240 -5.56 6.11 -1.12
N TRP A 241 -5.31 4.84 -1.48
CA TRP A 241 -4.00 4.38 -1.92
C TRP A 241 -3.83 4.49 -3.44
N ARG A 242 -2.82 5.25 -3.85
CA ARG A 242 -2.31 5.24 -5.22
C ARG A 242 -1.47 3.99 -5.46
N ILE A 243 -1.91 3.10 -6.34
CA ILE A 243 -1.17 1.89 -6.67
C ILE A 243 0.00 2.22 -7.59
N VAL A 244 1.21 1.86 -7.19
CA VAL A 244 2.45 1.97 -8.00
C VAL A 244 3.32 0.71 -7.95
N CYS A 245 3.00 -0.24 -7.07
CA CYS A 245 3.67 -1.52 -6.90
C CYS A 245 2.74 -2.54 -6.21
N GLY A 246 3.20 -3.80 -6.09
CA GLY A 246 2.42 -4.87 -5.45
C GLY A 246 2.02 -4.58 -4.01
N ASN A 247 2.87 -3.91 -3.22
CA ASN A 247 2.56 -3.57 -1.83
C ASN A 247 1.42 -2.54 -1.77
N THR A 248 1.48 -1.50 -2.60
CA THR A 248 0.38 -0.52 -2.70
C THR A 248 -0.90 -1.09 -3.28
N GLU A 249 -0.83 -2.14 -4.11
CA GLU A 249 -2.01 -2.90 -4.56
C GLU A 249 -2.69 -3.61 -3.39
N ARG A 250 -1.91 -4.25 -2.51
CA ARG A 250 -2.42 -4.88 -1.29
C ARG A 250 -3.10 -3.85 -0.38
N PHE A 251 -2.43 -2.73 -0.08
CA PHE A 251 -3.01 -1.66 0.73
C PHE A 251 -4.31 -1.10 0.12
N ALA A 252 -4.31 -0.91 -1.21
CA ALA A 252 -5.47 -0.42 -1.93
C ALA A 252 -6.71 -1.32 -1.75
N LEU A 253 -6.51 -2.64 -1.70
CA LEU A 253 -7.57 -3.63 -1.53
C LEU A 253 -7.98 -3.84 -0.07
N GLU A 254 -7.04 -3.82 0.87
CA GLU A 254 -7.28 -4.09 2.29
C GLU A 254 -7.89 -2.88 3.01
N GLN A 255 -7.39 -1.68 2.69
CA GLN A 255 -7.87 -0.42 3.26
C GLN A 255 -8.89 0.27 2.33
N ALA A 256 -9.48 -0.48 1.40
CA ALA A 256 -10.57 0.03 0.57
C ALA A 256 -11.79 0.38 1.43
N HIS A 257 -12.36 1.57 1.24
CA HIS A 257 -13.62 1.93 1.88
C HIS A 257 -14.79 1.10 1.33
N SER A 258 -14.76 0.81 0.03
CA SER A 258 -15.71 -0.09 -0.62
C SER A 258 -15.01 -0.87 -1.71
N ARG A 259 -15.44 -2.12 -1.87
CA ARG A 259 -14.90 -3.04 -2.87
C ARG A 259 -16.04 -3.80 -3.54
N TRP A 260 -16.02 -3.79 -4.86
CA TRP A 260 -16.85 -4.65 -5.70
C TRP A 260 -15.97 -5.64 -6.45
N GLY A 261 -16.50 -6.82 -6.76
CA GLY A 261 -15.76 -7.77 -7.59
C GLY A 261 -16.65 -8.81 -8.27
N VAL A 262 -16.17 -9.31 -9.40
CA VAL A 262 -16.88 -10.26 -10.25
C VAL A 262 -15.94 -11.36 -10.75
N ARG A 263 -16.46 -12.58 -10.83
CA ARG A 263 -15.71 -13.71 -11.39
C ARG A 263 -15.50 -13.49 -12.89
N HIS A 264 -14.32 -13.88 -13.38
CA HIS A 264 -13.95 -13.94 -14.80
C HIS A 264 -14.85 -14.91 -15.57
N THR A 265 -16.01 -14.43 -16.00
CA THR A 265 -17.03 -15.19 -16.74
C THR A 265 -17.54 -14.32 -17.88
N ARG A 266 -18.20 -14.95 -18.86
CA ARG A 266 -18.71 -14.28 -20.06
C ARG A 266 -19.53 -13.01 -19.80
N HIS A 267 -20.25 -12.97 -18.68
CA HIS A 267 -21.17 -11.86 -18.30
C HIS A 267 -20.59 -10.92 -17.24
N ALA A 268 -19.28 -10.94 -17.00
CA ALA A 268 -18.65 -10.10 -15.98
C ALA A 268 -18.89 -8.60 -16.23
N ARG A 269 -18.87 -8.17 -17.50
CA ARG A 269 -19.07 -6.76 -17.91
C ARG A 269 -20.50 -6.27 -17.70
N ASP A 270 -21.47 -7.17 -17.85
CA ASP A 270 -22.90 -6.86 -17.68
C ASP A 270 -23.25 -6.46 -16.23
N ARG A 271 -22.31 -6.65 -15.29
CA ARG A 271 -22.46 -6.31 -13.87
C ARG A 271 -22.11 -4.85 -13.53
N LEU A 272 -21.96 -3.97 -14.52
CA LEU A 272 -21.73 -2.54 -14.31
C LEU A 272 -22.74 -1.89 -13.33
N ASN A 273 -24.03 -2.19 -13.49
CA ASN A 273 -25.05 -1.64 -12.59
C ASN A 273 -24.93 -2.17 -11.14
N GLU A 274 -24.39 -3.37 -10.97
CA GLU A 274 -24.07 -3.93 -9.66
C GLU A 274 -22.89 -3.16 -9.03
N ALA A 275 -21.81 -2.97 -9.80
CA ALA A 275 -20.66 -2.16 -9.40
C ALA A 275 -21.08 -0.73 -9.01
N ARG A 276 -21.91 -0.06 -9.84
CA ARG A 276 -22.45 1.27 -9.56
C ARG A 276 -23.23 1.34 -8.25
N ARG A 277 -24.02 0.31 -7.90
CA ARG A 277 -24.74 0.27 -6.63
C ARG A 277 -23.80 0.06 -5.44
N THR A 278 -22.81 -0.82 -5.57
CA THR A 278 -21.84 -1.12 -4.50
C THR A 278 -20.88 0.05 -4.24
N LEU A 279 -20.44 0.73 -5.29
CA LEU A 279 -19.45 1.80 -5.24
C LEU A 279 -20.10 3.20 -5.18
N GLY A 280 -21.36 3.32 -5.60
CA GLY A 280 -22.11 4.58 -5.60
C GLY A 280 -22.40 5.15 -4.21
N LEU A 281 -22.43 4.29 -3.18
CA LEU A 281 -22.53 4.72 -1.77
C LEU A 281 -21.21 5.29 -1.21
N SER A 282 -20.14 5.24 -1.99
CA SER A 282 -18.78 5.48 -1.49
C SER A 282 -18.26 6.89 -1.79
N MET A 283 -18.87 7.61 -2.74
CA MET A 283 -18.66 9.07 -2.87
C MET A 283 -19.38 9.86 -1.76
N ASP A 284 -20.55 9.38 -1.32
CA ASP A 284 -21.24 9.95 -0.16
C ASP A 284 -20.36 9.87 1.09
N TYR A 285 -19.65 8.76 1.29
CA TYR A 285 -18.70 8.62 2.39
C TYR A 285 -17.66 9.73 2.40
N TYR A 286 -16.99 9.97 1.27
CA TYR A 286 -15.98 11.01 1.18
C TYR A 286 -16.53 12.43 1.35
N ARG A 287 -17.76 12.69 0.88
CA ARG A 287 -18.46 13.95 1.18
C ARG A 287 -18.78 14.12 2.66
N VAL A 288 -19.24 13.06 3.33
CA VAL A 288 -19.52 13.09 4.77
C VAL A 288 -18.22 13.30 5.55
N PHE A 289 -17.19 12.55 5.22
CA PHE A 289 -15.87 12.70 5.82
C PHE A 289 -15.31 14.11 5.62
N ALA A 290 -15.40 14.66 4.41
CA ALA A 290 -15.02 16.05 4.13
C ALA A 290 -15.77 17.04 5.04
N ALA A 291 -17.08 16.87 5.19
CA ALA A 291 -17.90 17.73 6.03
C ALA A 291 -17.58 17.60 7.53
N GLU A 292 -17.25 16.40 8.01
CA GLU A 292 -16.78 16.15 9.37
C GLU A 292 -15.45 16.88 9.62
N GLU A 293 -14.46 16.68 8.75
CA GLU A 293 -13.15 17.34 8.84
C GLU A 293 -13.26 18.88 8.73
N GLU A 294 -14.13 19.39 7.85
CA GLU A 294 -14.44 20.81 7.74
C GLU A 294 -15.03 21.37 9.04
N ALA A 295 -15.95 20.63 9.68
CA ALA A 295 -16.51 21.02 10.97
C ALA A 295 -15.42 21.05 12.06
N LEU A 296 -14.49 20.09 12.04
CA LEU A 296 -13.33 20.08 12.94
C LEU A 296 -12.41 21.29 12.70
N ALA A 297 -12.16 21.64 11.44
CA ALA A 297 -11.32 22.77 11.06
C ALA A 297 -11.91 24.12 11.50
N ARG A 298 -13.24 24.24 11.54
CA ARG A 298 -13.94 25.47 11.94
C ARG A 298 -14.25 25.58 13.43
N THR A 299 -13.99 24.52 14.21
CA THR A 299 -14.34 24.50 15.64
C THR A 299 -13.12 24.85 16.48
N GLU A 300 -13.14 26.00 17.15
CA GLU A 300 -12.09 26.36 18.11
C GLU A 300 -12.12 25.46 19.34
N VAL A 301 -10.94 25.06 19.81
CA VAL A 301 -10.76 24.20 20.99
C VAL A 301 -9.99 24.95 22.07
N ALA A 302 -10.65 25.14 23.21
CA ALA A 302 -10.01 25.64 24.41
C ALA A 302 -9.03 24.61 24.98
N LEU A 303 -7.97 25.08 25.63
CA LEU A 303 -6.97 24.21 26.27
C LEU A 303 -7.60 23.24 27.29
N THR A 304 -8.67 23.66 27.97
CA THR A 304 -9.42 22.80 28.91
C THR A 304 -10.15 21.66 28.20
N ASP A 305 -10.73 21.90 27.03
CA ASP A 305 -11.36 20.86 26.21
C ASP A 305 -10.31 19.90 25.63
N TRP A 306 -9.19 20.42 25.12
CA TRP A 306 -8.05 19.60 24.69
C TRP A 306 -7.59 18.64 25.79
N ARG A 307 -7.37 19.16 27.00
CA ARG A 307 -6.94 18.33 28.14
C ARG A 307 -7.97 17.25 28.48
N ARG A 308 -9.27 17.57 28.42
CA ARG A 308 -10.35 16.61 28.64
C ARG A 308 -10.38 15.52 27.58
N VAL A 309 -10.19 15.86 26.30
CA VAL A 309 -10.06 14.88 25.21
C VAL A 309 -8.92 13.91 25.52
N LEU A 310 -7.76 14.42 25.95
CA LEU A 310 -6.62 13.56 26.30
C LEU A 310 -6.92 12.63 27.48
N ASP A 311 -7.60 13.10 28.53
CA ASP A 311 -7.96 12.27 29.68
C ASP A 311 -8.96 11.16 29.31
N GLU A 312 -9.84 11.38 28.34
CA GLU A 312 -10.75 10.35 27.84
C GLU A 312 -10.06 9.30 26.95
N LEU A 313 -9.07 9.72 26.16
CA LEU A 313 -8.30 8.83 25.30
C LEU A 313 -7.27 8.02 26.10
N TRP A 314 -6.59 8.67 27.03
CA TRP A 314 -5.56 8.12 27.89
C TRP A 314 -5.77 8.59 29.34
N PRO A 315 -6.63 7.89 30.11
CA PRO A 315 -6.92 8.26 31.48
C PRO A 315 -5.69 8.43 32.35
N PRO A 316 -5.73 9.36 33.32
CA PRO A 316 -4.68 9.48 34.31
C PRO A 316 -4.52 8.15 35.08
N PRO A 317 -3.29 7.80 35.47
CA PRO A 317 -3.07 6.64 36.33
C PRO A 317 -3.83 6.79 37.65
N GLY A 318 -4.32 5.67 38.20
CA GLY A 318 -4.90 5.66 39.55
C GLY A 318 -3.84 5.88 40.63
N GLU A 319 -4.29 6.16 41.86
CA GLU A 319 -3.42 6.53 42.99
C GLU A 319 -2.33 5.49 43.30
N ASP A 320 -2.59 4.20 43.04
CA ASP A 320 -1.65 3.10 43.29
C ASP A 320 -0.80 2.72 42.05
N ALA A 321 -0.73 3.58 41.03
CA ALA A 321 -0.02 3.24 39.81
C ALA A 321 1.51 3.16 40.02
N PRO A 322 2.21 2.24 39.33
CA PRO A 322 3.67 2.22 39.36
C PRO A 322 4.26 3.53 38.84
N THR A 323 5.37 3.99 39.44
CA THR A 323 6.08 5.22 39.03
C THR A 323 6.39 5.27 37.53
N ARG A 324 6.70 4.11 36.92
CA ARG A 324 6.93 4.02 35.47
C ARG A 324 5.68 4.35 34.66
N THR A 325 4.51 3.92 35.11
CA THR A 325 3.23 4.21 34.44
C THR A 325 2.91 5.71 34.53
N GLU A 326 3.14 6.32 35.69
CA GLU A 326 3.01 7.77 35.88
C GLU A 326 3.95 8.56 34.98
N ALA A 327 5.24 8.20 34.98
CA ALA A 327 6.25 8.84 34.14
C ALA A 327 5.89 8.74 32.64
N ASN A 328 5.41 7.58 32.19
CA ASN A 328 4.96 7.38 30.81
C ASN A 328 3.72 8.23 30.48
N HIS A 329 2.78 8.37 31.42
CA HIS A 329 1.60 9.22 31.24
C HIS A 329 2.01 10.70 31.12
N VAL A 330 2.86 11.19 32.03
CA VAL A 330 3.40 12.56 31.98
C VAL A 330 4.15 12.81 30.67
N GLN A 331 5.04 11.89 30.26
CA GLN A 331 5.77 12.04 28.99
C GLN A 331 4.85 12.10 27.78
N ARG A 332 3.79 11.27 27.76
CA ARG A 332 2.76 11.31 26.71
C ARG A 332 2.08 12.68 26.69
N ARG A 333 1.62 13.18 27.84
CA ARG A 333 0.96 14.48 27.95
C ARG A 333 1.85 15.61 27.47
N THR A 334 3.08 15.68 27.95
CA THR A 334 4.06 16.70 27.52
C THR A 334 4.30 16.65 26.02
N THR A 335 4.40 15.45 25.43
CA THR A 335 4.58 15.30 23.98
C THR A 335 3.35 15.78 23.22
N LEU A 336 2.16 15.38 23.65
CA LEU A 336 0.89 15.77 23.03
C LEU A 336 0.63 17.28 23.12
N ASP A 337 0.89 17.90 24.28
CA ASP A 337 0.72 19.35 24.45
C ASP A 337 1.68 20.13 23.53
N ARG A 338 2.92 19.67 23.38
CA ARG A 338 3.87 20.24 22.40
C ARG A 338 3.38 20.07 20.96
N LEU A 339 2.87 18.88 20.60
CA LEU A 339 2.35 18.63 19.26
C LEU A 339 1.10 19.45 18.97
N TRP A 340 0.25 19.66 19.97
CA TRP A 340 -0.88 20.56 19.89
C TRP A 340 -0.40 21.98 19.57
N GLU A 341 0.53 22.54 20.33
CA GLU A 341 1.09 23.87 20.07
C GLU A 341 1.60 23.99 18.62
N THR A 342 2.46 23.07 18.18
CA THR A 342 2.99 23.04 16.80
C THR A 342 1.90 22.98 15.73
N ASN A 343 0.87 22.14 15.94
CA ASN A 343 -0.22 22.01 14.97
C ASN A 343 -1.12 23.26 15.00
N THR A 344 -1.34 23.88 16.16
CA THR A 344 -2.14 25.10 16.27
C THR A 344 -1.50 26.33 15.63
N ASP A 345 -0.17 26.41 15.61
CA ASP A 345 0.54 27.48 14.91
C ASP A 345 0.30 27.41 13.39
N ARG A 346 0.05 26.22 12.86
CA ARG A 346 -0.15 25.97 11.43
C ARG A 346 -1.63 25.96 11.01
N LEU A 347 -2.50 25.42 11.86
CA LEU A 347 -3.88 25.05 11.53
C LEU A 347 -4.91 25.80 12.38
N GLY A 348 -4.45 26.77 13.19
CA GLY A 348 -5.28 27.45 14.19
C GLY A 348 -5.58 26.56 15.40
N ARG A 349 -6.18 27.14 16.44
CA ARG A 349 -6.59 26.42 17.66
C ARG A 349 -7.88 25.64 17.44
N THR A 350 -7.85 24.71 16.49
CA THR A 350 -9.05 24.04 15.97
C THR A 350 -9.12 22.58 16.42
N ALA A 351 -10.29 21.97 16.36
CA ALA A 351 -10.45 20.54 16.62
C ALA A 351 -9.68 19.70 15.58
N TYR A 352 -9.52 20.21 14.35
CA TYR A 352 -8.65 19.61 13.34
C TYR A 352 -7.19 19.55 13.80
N ALA A 353 -6.64 20.67 14.32
CA ALA A 353 -5.28 20.69 14.87
C ALA A 353 -5.08 19.68 16.01
N ALA A 354 -6.12 19.45 16.82
CA ALA A 354 -6.09 18.50 17.94
C ALA A 354 -6.00 17.07 17.41
N GLU A 355 -6.77 16.77 16.38
CA GLU A 355 -6.74 15.48 15.73
C GLU A 355 -5.40 15.21 15.03
N ARG A 356 -4.83 16.20 14.34
CA ARG A 356 -3.51 16.08 13.72
C ARG A 356 -2.42 15.82 14.77
N ALA A 357 -2.46 16.52 15.91
CA ALA A 357 -1.54 16.28 17.03
C ALA A 357 -1.64 14.85 17.60
N ILE A 358 -2.87 14.32 17.73
CA ILE A 358 -3.10 12.94 18.18
C ILE A 358 -2.58 11.93 17.15
N THR A 359 -2.88 12.17 15.87
CA THR A 359 -2.43 11.31 14.75
C THR A 359 -0.91 11.26 14.68
N GLU A 360 -0.25 12.42 14.73
CA GLU A 360 1.20 12.54 14.74
C GLU A 360 1.81 11.82 15.95
N TYR A 361 1.22 11.98 17.15
CA TYR A 361 1.66 11.24 18.33
C TYR A 361 1.61 9.74 18.12
N THR A 362 0.49 9.22 17.61
CA THR A 362 0.31 7.79 17.41
C THR A 362 1.24 7.21 16.36
N ASP A 363 1.56 7.98 15.32
CA ASP A 363 2.38 7.47 14.21
C ASP A 363 3.88 7.59 14.53
N TRP A 364 4.30 8.69 15.17
CA TRP A 364 5.71 9.04 15.32
C TRP A 364 6.27 8.93 16.73
N TYR A 365 5.44 9.01 17.77
CA TYR A 365 5.91 9.16 19.16
C TYR A 365 5.50 8.05 20.10
N THR A 366 4.48 7.25 19.75
CA THR A 366 4.12 6.07 20.54
C THR A 366 5.29 5.11 20.68
N SER A 367 5.38 4.39 21.79
CA SER A 367 6.42 3.38 21.95
C SER A 367 6.13 2.18 21.06
N VAL A 368 7.00 1.95 20.08
CA VAL A 368 6.99 0.71 19.30
C VAL A 368 7.81 -0.37 20.01
N ARG A 369 7.40 -1.62 19.87
CA ARG A 369 8.19 -2.77 20.32
C ARG A 369 8.81 -3.44 19.10
N PRO A 370 10.10 -3.20 18.81
CA PRO A 370 10.75 -3.87 17.71
C PRO A 370 10.70 -5.38 17.93
N THR A 371 10.36 -6.12 16.88
CA THR A 371 10.62 -7.56 16.86
C THR A 371 12.14 -7.80 16.84
N ARG A 372 12.58 -9.05 17.03
CA ARG A 372 14.01 -9.37 16.87
C ARG A 372 14.53 -9.02 15.46
N VAL A 373 13.66 -9.11 14.45
CA VAL A 373 13.97 -8.84 13.03
C VAL A 373 14.09 -7.33 12.76
N SER A 374 13.29 -6.51 13.43
CA SER A 374 13.29 -5.04 13.25
C SER A 374 14.12 -4.30 14.31
N ARG A 375 14.96 -5.00 15.07
CA ARG A 375 15.74 -4.42 16.16
C ARG A 375 16.72 -3.39 15.60
N GLY A 376 16.55 -2.13 16.01
CA GLY A 376 17.36 -1.00 15.54
C GLY A 376 16.74 -0.20 14.39
N ASP A 377 15.61 -0.66 13.82
CA ASP A 377 14.88 0.05 12.77
C ASP A 377 13.47 0.44 13.26
N ASN A 378 13.44 1.42 14.18
CA ASN A 378 12.17 1.91 14.71
C ASN A 378 11.29 2.55 13.63
N LEU A 379 11.87 3.04 12.54
CA LEU A 379 11.11 3.65 11.45
C LEU A 379 10.31 2.59 10.69
N ALA A 380 10.94 1.46 10.33
CA ALA A 380 10.24 0.34 9.71
C ALA A 380 9.10 -0.19 10.59
N VAL A 381 9.34 -0.36 11.90
CA VAL A 381 8.30 -0.82 12.83
C VAL A 381 7.12 0.15 12.89
N ARG A 382 7.39 1.47 12.87
CA ARG A 382 6.34 2.49 12.83
C ARG A 382 5.57 2.44 11.53
N ALA A 383 6.25 2.36 10.39
CA ALA A 383 5.61 2.25 9.08
C ALA A 383 4.68 1.03 9.04
N THR A 384 5.13 -0.14 9.50
CA THR A 384 4.29 -1.34 9.61
C THR A 384 3.09 -1.11 10.54
N ALA A 385 3.29 -0.51 11.72
CA ALA A 385 2.20 -0.25 12.64
C ALA A 385 1.11 0.68 12.06
N VAL A 386 1.50 1.65 11.23
CA VAL A 386 0.57 2.51 10.48
C VAL A 386 -0.18 1.71 9.42
N MET A 387 0.52 0.86 8.66
CA MET A 387 -0.08 0.04 7.60
C MET A 387 -1.03 -1.03 8.14
N GLU A 388 -0.73 -1.62 9.30
CA GLU A 388 -1.56 -2.61 9.99
C GLU A 388 -2.69 -1.98 10.83
N GLY A 389 -2.78 -0.65 10.89
CA GLY A 389 -3.83 0.04 11.63
C GLY A 389 -3.74 -0.14 13.16
N THR A 390 -2.52 -0.35 13.69
CA THR A 390 -2.27 -0.64 15.13
C THR A 390 -2.90 0.42 16.05
N HIS A 391 -3.03 1.65 15.57
CA HIS A 391 -3.56 2.79 16.32
C HIS A 391 -4.90 3.33 15.80
N ASP A 392 -5.55 2.66 14.85
CA ASP A 392 -6.77 3.17 14.21
C ASP A 392 -7.92 3.32 15.21
N ARG A 393 -8.00 2.44 16.21
CA ARG A 393 -9.01 2.53 17.27
C ARG A 393 -8.89 3.82 18.08
N VAL A 394 -7.67 4.28 18.37
CA VAL A 394 -7.50 5.51 19.15
C VAL A 394 -7.76 6.74 18.28
N LYS A 395 -7.33 6.72 17.02
CA LYS A 395 -7.63 7.78 16.03
C LYS A 395 -9.15 7.94 15.83
N THR A 396 -9.86 6.83 15.65
CA THR A 396 -11.33 6.81 15.52
C THR A 396 -12.02 7.37 16.77
N ARG A 397 -11.52 7.03 17.97
CA ARG A 397 -12.08 7.57 19.22
C ARG A 397 -11.82 9.06 19.36
N ALA A 398 -10.63 9.53 18.98
CA ALA A 398 -10.26 10.94 18.98
C ALA A 398 -11.17 11.73 18.04
N HIS A 399 -11.29 11.30 16.78
CA HIS A 399 -12.16 11.91 15.78
C HIS A 399 -13.59 12.08 16.29
N ARG A 400 -14.22 10.98 16.74
CA ARG A 400 -15.59 11.00 17.29
C ARG A 400 -15.73 11.94 18.47
N ARG A 401 -14.74 11.99 19.37
CA ARG A 401 -14.80 12.87 20.53
C ARG A 401 -14.68 14.33 20.13
N LEU A 402 -13.76 14.65 19.24
CA LEU A 402 -13.57 16.00 18.72
C LEU A 402 -14.82 16.48 17.96
N LEU A 403 -15.48 15.62 17.19
CA LEU A 403 -16.76 15.92 16.55
C LEU A 403 -17.86 16.33 17.56
N THR A 404 -17.88 15.79 18.78
CA THR A 404 -18.87 16.25 19.77
C THR A 404 -18.66 17.70 20.20
N LEU A 405 -17.50 18.30 19.94
CA LEU A 405 -17.22 19.71 20.21
C LEU A 405 -17.83 20.63 19.15
N THR A 406 -18.10 20.12 17.94
CA THR A 406 -18.63 20.92 16.81
C THR A 406 -20.13 21.22 16.95
N HIS A 407 -20.81 20.55 17.88
CA HIS A 407 -22.25 20.69 18.14
C HIS A 407 -22.56 21.52 19.40
N ARG A 408 -21.56 22.22 19.95
CA ARG A 408 -21.74 23.19 21.05
C ARG A 408 -22.07 24.55 20.48
#